data_AF-A0A0F8AYP3-F1
#
_entry.id   AF-A0A0F8AYP3-F1
#
_cell.length_a   1.000
_cell.length_b   1.000
_cell.length_c   1.000
_cell.angle_alpha   90.00
_cell.angle_beta   90.00
_cell.angle_gamma   90.00
#
_symmetry.space_group_name_H-M   'P 1'
#
loop_
_entity.id
_entity.type
_entity.pdbx_description
1 polymer ?
#
loop_
_entity_poly.entity_id
_entity_poly.type
_entity_poly.pdbx_seq_one_letter_code
_entity_poly.pdbx_strand_id
1 'polypeptide(L)'
;MSVSAAKFVIERPWLLRALTPVAQWYGNAQGYRQLGLKADDLWEEENEVAQIALKRLSEKEHYDRIFRIRRAVQCSYQNKLLLKSEWTKPEDDMPYLEPIINQVRAEIAERKALDSMEVIKSH
;
A
#
# COMPACT_ATOMS: atom_id res chain seq x y z
N MET A 1 7.02 13.48 -4.16
CA MET A 1 5.77 13.69 -3.40
C MET A 1 4.63 13.08 -4.19
N SER A 2 4.00 12.00 -3.71
CA SER A 2 2.73 11.57 -4.30
C SER A 2 1.66 12.55 -3.83
N VAL A 3 1.23 13.45 -4.72
CA VAL A 3 0.10 14.34 -4.44
C VAL A 3 -1.14 13.45 -4.39
N SER A 4 -1.61 13.14 -3.20
CA SER A 4 -2.83 12.32 -3.01
C SER A 4 -4.03 13.23 -2.84
N ALA A 5 -5.00 13.13 -3.75
CA ALA A 5 -6.30 13.77 -3.62
C ALA A 5 -7.19 13.11 -2.55
N ALA A 6 -6.76 11.98 -1.97
CA ALA A 6 -7.56 11.23 -1.01
C ALA A 6 -7.95 12.08 0.21
N LYS A 7 -7.01 12.85 0.77
CA LYS A 7 -7.29 13.75 1.91
C LYS A 7 -8.38 14.78 1.56
N PHE A 8 -8.27 15.40 0.39
CA PHE A 8 -9.24 16.39 -0.10
C PHE A 8 -10.66 15.80 -0.26
N VAL A 9 -10.75 14.55 -0.71
CA VAL A 9 -12.02 13.80 -0.86
C VAL A 9 -12.58 13.41 0.50
N ILE A 10 -11.75 12.84 1.39
CA ILE A 10 -12.17 12.37 2.73
C ILE A 10 -12.68 13.54 3.59
N GLU A 11 -12.06 14.72 3.49
CA GLU A 11 -12.48 15.93 4.21
C GLU A 11 -13.87 16.46 3.78
N ARG A 12 -14.40 16.04 2.62
CA ARG A 12 -15.68 16.51 2.08
C ARG A 12 -16.70 15.37 2.06
N PRO A 13 -17.66 15.32 3.00
CA PRO A 13 -18.59 14.19 3.14
C PRO A 13 -19.41 13.87 1.88
N TRP A 14 -19.76 14.88 1.09
CA TRP A 14 -20.52 14.68 -0.16
C TRP A 14 -19.66 14.02 -1.25
N LEU A 15 -18.39 14.41 -1.38
CA LEU A 15 -17.44 13.77 -2.31
C LEU A 15 -17.15 12.34 -1.89
N LEU A 16 -16.91 12.13 -0.60
CA LEU A 16 -16.68 10.80 -0.04
C LEU A 16 -17.85 9.88 -0.39
N ARG A 17 -19.09 10.26 -0.05
CA ARG A 17 -20.29 9.47 -0.37
C ARG A 17 -20.47 9.20 -1.86
N ALA A 18 -20.16 10.17 -2.71
CA ALA A 18 -20.27 10.01 -4.15
C ALA A 18 -19.21 9.04 -4.73
N LEU A 19 -17.98 9.08 -4.21
CA LEU A 19 -16.86 8.31 -4.75
C LEU A 19 -16.66 6.94 -4.10
N THR A 20 -17.14 6.71 -2.87
CA THR A 20 -16.99 5.42 -2.17
C THR A 20 -17.53 4.23 -2.98
N PRO A 21 -18.72 4.26 -3.60
CA PRO A 21 -19.22 3.12 -4.39
C PRO A 21 -18.33 2.82 -5.60
N VAL A 22 -17.81 3.86 -6.25
CA VAL A 22 -16.89 3.74 -7.40
C VAL A 22 -15.57 3.11 -6.94
N ALA A 23 -15.03 3.56 -5.81
CA ALA A 23 -13.80 3.02 -5.23
C ALA A 23 -13.96 1.55 -4.81
N GLN A 24 -15.10 1.20 -4.19
CA GLN A 24 -15.42 -0.19 -3.81
C GLN A 24 -15.56 -1.10 -5.04
N TRP A 25 -16.28 -0.64 -6.07
CA TRP A 25 -16.38 -1.37 -7.34
C TRP A 25 -15.01 -1.58 -7.96
N TYR A 26 -14.18 -0.53 -8.04
CA TYR A 26 -12.84 -0.59 -8.59
C TYR A 26 -11.94 -1.57 -7.82
N GLY A 27 -11.95 -1.53 -6.49
CA GLY A 27 -11.19 -2.46 -5.65
C GLY A 27 -11.60 -3.92 -5.87
N ASN A 28 -12.90 -4.18 -6.06
CA ASN A 28 -13.39 -5.53 -6.37
C ASN A 28 -13.04 -5.97 -7.80
N ALA A 29 -13.02 -5.04 -8.77
CA ALA A 29 -12.72 -5.32 -10.17
C ALA A 29 -11.25 -5.68 -10.42
N GLN A 30 -10.31 -5.23 -9.56
CA GLN A 30 -8.88 -5.54 -9.69
C GLN A 30 -8.55 -7.04 -9.51
N GLY A 31 -9.39 -7.81 -8.82
CA GLY A 31 -9.25 -9.27 -8.72
C GLY A 31 -8.15 -9.80 -7.78
N TYR A 32 -7.25 -8.96 -7.25
CA TYR A 32 -6.17 -9.41 -6.35
C TYR A 32 -6.69 -10.14 -5.10
N ARG A 33 -7.86 -9.75 -4.58
CA ARG A 33 -8.53 -10.44 -3.45
C ARG A 33 -8.91 -11.89 -3.77
N GLN A 34 -9.21 -12.20 -5.04
CA GLN A 34 -9.54 -13.55 -5.49
C GLN A 34 -8.30 -14.48 -5.54
N LEU A 35 -7.10 -13.88 -5.57
CA LEU A 35 -5.81 -14.56 -5.40
C LEU A 35 -5.37 -14.58 -3.93
N GLY A 36 -6.18 -14.02 -3.03
CA GLY A 36 -5.90 -13.97 -1.59
C GLY A 36 -4.74 -13.04 -1.24
N LEU A 37 -4.50 -12.02 -2.07
CA LEU A 37 -3.57 -10.92 -1.82
C LEU A 37 -4.28 -9.78 -1.07
N LYS A 38 -3.50 -8.91 -0.43
CA LYS A 38 -3.90 -7.58 0.02
C LYS A 38 -3.40 -6.52 -0.95
N ALA A 39 -3.99 -5.32 -0.95
CA ALA A 39 -3.58 -4.22 -1.82
C ALA A 39 -2.09 -3.89 -1.66
N ASP A 40 -1.58 -3.93 -0.42
CA ASP A 40 -0.18 -3.66 -0.13
C ASP A 40 0.80 -4.73 -0.64
N ASP A 41 0.32 -5.91 -1.03
CA ASP A 41 1.17 -6.93 -1.67
C ASP A 41 1.51 -6.55 -3.13
N LEU A 42 0.81 -5.57 -3.72
CA LEU A 42 0.97 -5.14 -5.11
C LEU A 42 1.97 -3.99 -5.29
N TRP A 43 2.58 -3.49 -4.21
CA TRP A 43 3.60 -2.44 -4.30
C TRP A 43 4.84 -2.93 -5.05
N GLU A 44 5.42 -2.06 -5.86
CA GLU A 44 6.73 -2.27 -6.47
C GLU A 44 7.81 -2.33 -5.38
N GLU A 45 8.44 -3.50 -5.24
CA GLU A 45 9.47 -3.75 -4.22
C GLU A 45 10.86 -3.25 -4.65
N GLU A 46 11.07 -3.00 -5.94
CA GLU A 46 12.38 -2.73 -6.56
C GLU A 46 12.83 -1.26 -6.41
N ASN A 47 12.45 -0.63 -5.30
CA ASN A 47 12.86 0.73 -4.95
C ASN A 47 13.36 0.81 -3.51
N GLU A 48 14.22 1.79 -3.23
CA GLU A 48 14.87 1.94 -1.92
C GLU A 48 13.85 2.10 -0.78
N VAL A 49 12.77 2.85 -1.02
CA VAL A 49 11.72 3.11 -0.03
C VAL A 49 11.03 1.82 0.40
N ALA A 50 10.62 0.99 -0.56
CA ALA A 50 9.95 -0.28 -0.32
C ALA A 50 10.91 -1.27 0.36
N GLN A 51 12.17 -1.32 -0.05
CA GLN A 51 13.17 -2.18 0.58
C GLN A 51 13.41 -1.81 2.06
N ILE A 52 13.47 -0.52 2.39
CA ILE A 52 13.57 -0.07 3.79
C ILE A 52 12.28 -0.40 4.54
N ALA A 53 11.11 -0.18 3.93
CA ALA A 53 9.83 -0.45 4.57
C ALA A 53 9.64 -1.96 4.87
N LEU A 54 9.99 -2.84 3.93
CA LEU A 54 9.93 -4.29 4.11
C LEU A 54 10.84 -4.79 5.23
N LYS A 55 12.02 -4.17 5.41
CA LYS A 55 12.94 -4.49 6.52
C LYS A 55 12.42 -4.06 7.89
N ARG A 56 11.54 -3.06 7.96
CA ARG A 56 10.93 -2.58 9.21
C ARG A 56 9.68 -3.37 9.61
N LEU A 57 9.19 -4.23 8.72
CA LEU A 57 8.01 -5.03 8.96
C LEU A 57 8.25 -6.04 10.10
N SER A 58 7.22 -6.32 10.90
CA SER A 58 7.31 -7.40 11.88
C SER A 58 7.55 -8.74 11.17
N GLU A 59 8.27 -9.66 11.81
CA GLU A 59 8.55 -10.97 11.24
C GLU A 59 7.26 -11.70 10.82
N LYS A 60 6.21 -11.63 11.66
CA LYS A 60 4.91 -12.25 11.37
C LYS A 60 4.28 -11.71 10.07
N GLU A 61 4.14 -10.39 9.97
CA GLU A 61 3.59 -9.74 8.76
C GLU A 61 4.43 -10.07 7.52
N HIS A 62 5.75 -10.15 7.67
CA HIS A 62 6.66 -10.55 6.60
C HIS A 62 6.41 -11.98 6.11
N TYR A 63 6.27 -12.94 7.03
CA TYR A 63 5.92 -14.33 6.68
C TYR A 63 4.54 -14.43 6.04
N ASP A 64 3.52 -13.79 6.62
CA ASP A 64 2.15 -13.81 6.12
C ASP A 64 2.07 -13.22 4.71
N ARG A 65 2.82 -12.13 4.44
CA ARG A 65 2.98 -11.54 3.10
C ARG A 65 3.58 -12.52 2.10
N ILE A 66 4.72 -13.12 2.43
CA ILE A 66 5.39 -14.09 1.55
C ILE A 66 4.48 -15.27 1.23
N PHE A 67 3.73 -15.76 2.23
CA PHE A 67 2.75 -16.82 2.02
C PHE A 67 1.68 -16.42 1.00
N ARG A 68 1.07 -15.24 1.14
CA ARG A 68 0.06 -14.72 0.19
C ARG A 68 0.63 -14.61 -1.23
N ILE A 69 1.83 -14.06 -1.38
CA ILE A 69 2.49 -13.91 -2.68
C ILE A 69 2.78 -15.27 -3.32
N ARG A 70 3.36 -16.23 -2.59
CA ARG A 70 3.63 -17.58 -3.10
C ARG A 70 2.35 -18.28 -3.54
N ARG A 71 1.28 -18.16 -2.75
CA ARG A 71 -0.04 -18.70 -3.10
C ARG A 71 -0.61 -18.05 -4.37
N ALA A 72 -0.53 -16.74 -4.50
CA ALA A 72 -0.99 -16.03 -5.68
C ALA A 72 -0.19 -16.41 -6.95
N VAL A 73 1.13 -16.56 -6.83
CA VAL A 73 1.99 -17.06 -7.93
C VAL A 73 1.57 -18.48 -8.34
N GLN A 74 1.29 -19.36 -7.38
CA GLN A 74 0.80 -20.72 -7.67
C GLN A 74 -0.54 -20.68 -8.42
N CYS A 75 -1.48 -19.85 -7.97
CA CYS A 75 -2.76 -19.62 -8.65
C CYS A 75 -2.56 -19.12 -10.09
N SER A 76 -1.66 -18.16 -10.29
CA SER A 76 -1.31 -17.64 -11.61
C SER A 76 -0.74 -18.72 -12.51
N TYR A 77 0.21 -19.53 -12.01
CA TYR A 77 0.80 -20.63 -12.78
C TYR A 77 -0.26 -21.66 -13.22
N GLN A 78 -1.19 -21.98 -12.32
CA GLN A 78 -2.27 -22.93 -12.60
C GLN A 78 -3.41 -22.33 -13.43
N ASN A 79 -3.42 -21.00 -13.66
CA ASN A 79 -4.54 -20.26 -14.23
C ASN A 79 -5.86 -20.53 -13.47
N LYS A 80 -5.79 -20.61 -12.14
CA LYS A 80 -6.93 -20.88 -11.25
C LYS A 80 -7.01 -19.87 -10.13
N LEU A 81 -8.24 -19.48 -9.79
CA LEU A 81 -8.52 -18.65 -8.63
C LEU A 81 -8.65 -19.52 -7.37
N LEU A 82 -8.52 -18.89 -6.20
CA LEU A 82 -8.83 -19.54 -4.93
C LEU A 82 -10.33 -19.79 -4.80
N LEU A 83 -10.70 -20.68 -3.88
CA LEU A 83 -12.09 -20.85 -3.48
C LEU A 83 -12.61 -19.54 -2.86
N LYS A 84 -13.90 -19.22 -3.05
CA LYS A 84 -14.50 -17.97 -2.55
C LYS A 84 -14.33 -17.77 -1.04
N SER A 85 -14.24 -18.86 -0.27
CA SER A 85 -14.00 -18.83 1.18
C SER A 85 -12.59 -18.35 1.57
N GLU A 86 -11.64 -18.43 0.65
CA GLU A 86 -10.23 -18.07 0.85
C GLU A 86 -9.87 -16.71 0.25
N TRP A 87 -10.84 -16.02 -0.36
CA TRP A 87 -10.64 -14.68 -0.89
C TRP A 87 -10.42 -13.71 0.27
N THR A 88 -9.49 -12.77 0.07
CA THR A 88 -9.28 -11.68 1.04
C THR A 88 -10.57 -10.88 1.16
N LYS A 89 -11.10 -10.79 2.37
CA LYS A 89 -12.31 -10.00 2.60
C LYS A 89 -11.97 -8.50 2.60
N PRO A 90 -12.90 -7.62 2.22
CA PRO A 90 -12.67 -6.18 2.26
C PRO A 90 -12.20 -5.65 3.62
N GLU A 91 -12.69 -6.24 4.72
CA GLU A 91 -12.30 -5.90 6.10
C GLU A 91 -10.88 -6.33 6.48
N ASP A 92 -10.35 -7.38 5.84
CA ASP A 92 -8.99 -7.89 6.10
C ASP A 92 -7.93 -7.18 5.25
N ASP A 93 -8.37 -6.50 4.18
CA ASP A 93 -7.56 -5.76 3.22
C ASP A 93 -7.15 -4.37 3.75
N MET A 94 -6.49 -4.39 4.91
CA MET A 94 -6.01 -3.21 5.60
C MET A 94 -4.54 -2.91 5.21
N PRO A 95 -4.18 -1.61 5.09
CA PRO A 95 -2.82 -1.21 4.77
C PRO A 95 -1.87 -1.52 5.94
N TYR A 96 -0.89 -2.38 5.68
CA TYR A 96 0.09 -2.85 6.65
C TYR A 96 1.51 -2.35 6.32
N LEU A 97 1.78 -2.04 5.05
CA LEU A 97 3.06 -1.56 4.53
C LEU A 97 3.02 -0.05 4.22
N GLU A 98 1.88 0.46 3.73
CA GLU A 98 1.71 1.89 3.40
C GLU A 98 2.11 2.86 4.54
N PRO A 99 1.74 2.62 5.82
CA PRO A 99 2.15 3.51 6.92
C PRO A 99 3.67 3.61 7.07
N ILE A 100 4.38 2.49 6.89
CA ILE A 100 5.84 2.42 7.00
C ILE A 100 6.48 3.10 5.79
N ILE A 101 5.95 2.88 4.59
CA ILE A 101 6.39 3.57 3.37
C ILE A 101 6.28 5.09 3.55
N ASN A 102 5.19 5.58 4.12
CA ASN A 102 4.99 7.01 4.35
C ASN A 102 5.99 7.58 5.37
N GLN A 103 6.33 6.83 6.42
CA GLN A 103 7.40 7.20 7.36
C GLN A 103 8.76 7.30 6.65
N VAL A 104 9.15 6.26 5.89
CA VAL A 104 10.42 6.24 5.15
C VAL A 104 10.51 7.40 4.15
N ARG A 105 9.42 7.68 3.42
CA ARG A 105 9.36 8.83 2.50
C ARG A 105 9.54 10.17 3.22
N ALA A 106 8.95 10.31 4.41
CA ALA A 106 9.09 11.51 5.23
C ALA A 106 10.53 11.69 5.70
N GLU A 107 11.17 10.63 6.20
CA GLU A 107 12.59 10.65 6.63
C GLU A 107 13.54 11.01 5.48
N ILE A 108 13.34 10.44 4.29
CA ILE A 108 14.15 10.76 3.10
C ILE A 108 13.94 12.22 2.66
N ALA A 109 12.69 12.70 2.71
CA ALA A 109 12.37 14.08 2.37
C ALA A 109 12.99 15.07 3.37
N GLU A 110 12.93 14.76 4.66
CA GLU A 110 13.56 15.54 5.73
C GLU A 110 15.08 15.57 5.55
N ARG A 111 15.71 14.41 5.37
CA ARG A 111 17.15 14.32 5.10
C ARG A 111 17.55 15.19 3.91
N LYS A 112 16.82 15.08 2.80
CA LYS A 112 17.09 15.89 1.60
C LYS A 112 16.94 17.38 1.86
N ALA A 113 15.93 17.80 2.63
CA ALA A 113 15.71 19.19 2.97
C ALA A 113 16.83 19.76 3.86
N LEU A 114 17.32 18.95 4.83
CA LEU A 114 18.44 19.31 5.69
C LEU A 114 19.77 19.38 4.91
N ASP A 115 20.00 18.42 4.01
CA ASP A 115 21.20 18.38 3.17
C ASP A 115 21.29 19.58 2.22
N SER A 116 20.14 20.15 1.82
CA SER A 116 20.04 21.33 0.95
C SER A 116 19.74 22.63 1.69
N MET A 117 19.88 22.66 3.02
CA MET A 117 19.49 23.83 3.81
C MET A 117 20.53 24.95 3.70
N GLU A 118 20.11 26.14 3.27
CA GLU A 118 20.95 27.34 3.24
C GLU A 118 20.71 28.20 4.49
N VAL A 119 21.78 28.69 5.12
CA VAL A 119 21.71 29.57 6.30
C VAL A 119 21.62 31.02 5.85
N ILE A 120 20.43 31.62 5.94
CA ILE A 120 20.24 33.06 5.71
C ILE A 120 20.65 33.80 7.00
N LYS A 121 21.75 34.55 6.95
CA LYS A 121 22.17 35.39 8.08
C LYS A 121 21.26 36.64 8.15
N SER A 122 20.55 36.80 9.26
CA SER A 122 19.93 38.08 9.62
C SER A 122 21.04 39.04 10.06
N HIS A 123 21.19 40.16 9.37
CA HIS A 123 21.97 41.29 9.85
C HIS A 123 21.28 41.99 11.03
#